data_AF-B3RPV6-F1
#
_entry.id   AF-B3RPV6-F1
#
_cell.length_a   1.000
_cell.length_b   1.000
_cell.length_c   1.000
_cell.angle_alpha   90.00
_cell.angle_beta   90.00
_cell.angle_gamma   90.00
#
_symmetry.space_group_name_H-M   'P 1'
#
loop_
_entity.id
_entity.type
_entity.pdbx_description
1 polymer ?
#
loop_
_entity_poly.entity_id
_entity_poly.type
_entity_poly.pdbx_seq_one_letter_code
_entity_poly.pdbx_strand_id
1 'polypeptide(L)'
;MGAVYLDQGKHEEAISMYEKSLKTTLSVLDHNHPHVAVSYNNIGAVYSNQGKHEEAISMYEKSLKITSSVLGHNHPDVARSYNNLGNVYDKQGKHEEAISMYEKSFKIQLSNP
;
A
#
# COMPACT_ATOMS: atom_id res chain seq x y z
N MET A 1 3.38 -10.59 13.32
CA MET A 1 4.08 -11.73 12.68
C MET A 1 4.43 -11.47 11.23
N GLY A 2 3.50 -11.00 10.38
CA GLY A 2 3.81 -10.69 8.97
C GLY A 2 4.98 -9.71 8.77
N ALA A 3 5.06 -8.64 9.55
CA ALA A 3 6.17 -7.68 9.48
C ALA A 3 7.52 -8.31 9.89
N VAL A 4 7.50 -9.17 10.92
CA VAL A 4 8.68 -9.91 11.36
C VAL A 4 9.18 -10.87 10.27
N TYR A 5 8.28 -11.52 9.53
CA TYR A 5 8.66 -12.36 8.41
C TYR A 5 9.26 -11.53 7.25
N LEU A 6 8.69 -10.35 6.97
CA LEU A 6 9.24 -9.44 5.97
C LEU A 6 10.68 -9.01 6.33
N ASP A 7 10.92 -8.62 7.59
CA ASP A 7 12.26 -8.24 8.06
C ASP A 7 13.27 -9.39 8.00
N GLN A 8 12.79 -10.64 8.06
CA GLN A 8 13.60 -11.84 7.89
C GLN A 8 13.77 -12.29 6.42
N GLY A 9 13.21 -11.57 5.46
CA GLY A 9 13.20 -11.96 4.04
C GLY A 9 12.29 -13.15 3.71
N LYS A 10 11.43 -13.57 4.64
CA LYS A 10 10.46 -14.66 4.51
C LYS A 10 9.17 -14.16 3.86
N HIS A 11 9.29 -13.85 2.57
CA HIS A 11 8.26 -13.13 1.84
C HIS A 11 6.96 -13.95 1.66
N GLU A 12 7.07 -15.24 1.37
CA GLU A 12 5.93 -16.13 1.19
C GLU A 12 5.12 -16.29 2.49
N GLU A 13 5.81 -16.43 3.63
CA GLU A 13 5.16 -16.48 4.95
C GLU A 13 4.52 -15.14 5.31
N ALA A 14 5.16 -14.02 4.96
CA ALA A 14 4.60 -12.68 5.15
C ALA A 14 3.31 -12.51 4.32
N ILE A 15 3.33 -12.85 3.03
CA ILE A 15 2.15 -12.80 2.15
C ILE A 15 1.03 -13.68 2.69
N SER A 16 1.31 -14.95 3.00
CA SER A 16 0.31 -15.88 3.52
C SER A 16 -0.37 -15.37 4.78
N MET A 17 0.40 -14.77 5.69
CA MET A 17 -0.14 -14.16 6.91
C MET A 17 -1.03 -12.96 6.62
N TYR A 18 -0.60 -12.06 5.73
CA TYR A 18 -1.39 -10.88 5.37
C TYR A 18 -2.65 -11.23 4.57
N GLU A 19 -2.60 -12.20 3.66
CA GLU A 19 -3.76 -12.71 2.93
C GLU A 19 -4.78 -13.38 3.85
N LYS A 20 -4.31 -14.17 4.83
CA LYS A 20 -5.20 -14.75 5.85
C LYS A 20 -5.88 -13.64 6.66
N SER A 21 -5.13 -12.63 7.09
CA SER A 21 -5.67 -11.46 7.79
C SER A 21 -6.71 -10.72 6.94
N LEU A 22 -6.40 -10.48 5.67
CA LEU A 22 -7.29 -9.84 4.70
C LEU A 22 -8.59 -10.63 4.53
N LYS A 23 -8.51 -11.95 4.34
CA LYS A 23 -9.67 -12.83 4.20
C LYS A 23 -10.56 -12.81 5.44
N THR A 24 -9.96 -12.89 6.64
CA THR A 24 -10.72 -12.79 7.89
C THR A 24 -11.39 -11.42 8.01
N THR A 25 -10.66 -10.34 7.71
CA THR A 25 -11.20 -8.97 7.77
C THR A 25 -12.39 -8.81 6.83
N LEU A 26 -12.27 -9.25 5.58
CA LEU A 26 -13.35 -9.21 4.58
C LEU A 26 -14.57 -10.09 4.94
N SER A 27 -14.37 -11.13 5.77
CA SER A 27 -15.48 -11.99 6.23
C SER A 27 -16.29 -11.41 7.39
N VAL A 28 -15.74 -10.42 8.11
CA VAL A 28 -16.34 -9.86 9.33
C VAL A 28 -16.68 -8.38 9.18
N LEU A 29 -15.97 -7.65 8.31
CA LEU A 29 -16.08 -6.21 8.12
C LEU A 29 -16.45 -5.87 6.68
N ASP A 30 -16.94 -4.65 6.47
CA ASP A 30 -17.19 -4.12 5.14
C ASP A 30 -15.89 -4.08 4.31
N HIS A 31 -16.03 -4.19 2.98
CA HIS A 31 -14.90 -4.19 2.06
C HIS A 31 -14.13 -2.86 2.09
N ASN A 32 -14.76 -1.79 2.57
CA ASN A 32 -14.13 -0.49 2.77
C ASN A 32 -13.59 -0.29 4.20
N HIS A 33 -13.37 -1.33 5.00
CA HIS A 33 -12.82 -1.12 6.35
C HIS A 33 -11.31 -0.72 6.28
N PRO A 34 -10.82 0.24 7.10
CA PRO A 34 -9.40 0.64 7.12
C PRO A 34 -8.39 -0.51 7.24
N HIS A 35 -8.74 -1.56 7.98
CA HIS A 35 -7.88 -2.76 8.13
C HIS A 35 -7.68 -3.53 6.81
N VAL A 36 -8.64 -3.47 5.88
CA VAL A 36 -8.51 -4.03 4.53
C VAL A 36 -7.45 -3.25 3.76
N ALA A 37 -7.49 -1.91 3.84
CA ALA A 37 -6.47 -1.05 3.20
C ALA A 37 -5.06 -1.31 3.76
N VAL A 38 -4.93 -1.46 5.08
CA VAL A 38 -3.65 -1.79 5.74
C VAL A 38 -3.12 -3.14 5.25
N SER A 39 -3.98 -4.15 5.13
CA SER A 39 -3.58 -5.48 4.65
C SER A 39 -3.06 -5.42 3.21
N TYR A 40 -3.76 -4.72 2.31
CA TYR A 40 -3.28 -4.50 0.95
C TYR A 40 -1.94 -3.75 0.91
N ASN A 41 -1.79 -2.68 1.70
CA ASN A 41 -0.53 -1.94 1.77
C ASN A 41 0.64 -2.85 2.17
N ASN A 42 0.43 -3.71 3.17
CA ASN A 42 1.48 -4.61 3.64
C ASN A 42 1.84 -5.67 2.59
N ILE A 43 0.85 -6.25 1.89
CA ILE A 43 1.10 -7.20 0.77
C ILE A 43 1.89 -6.48 -0.34
N GLY A 44 1.51 -5.24 -0.67
CA GLY A 44 2.23 -4.41 -1.65
C GLY A 44 3.70 -4.19 -1.27
N ALA A 45 3.99 -3.98 0.01
CA ALA A 45 5.36 -3.84 0.51
C ALA A 45 6.17 -5.14 0.31
N VAL A 46 5.57 -6.30 0.59
CA VAL A 46 6.25 -7.58 0.34
C VAL A 46 6.56 -7.76 -1.14
N TYR A 47 5.59 -7.49 -2.04
CA TYR A 47 5.83 -7.58 -3.48
C TYR A 47 6.89 -6.58 -3.98
N SER A 48 6.90 -5.36 -3.45
CA SER A 48 7.93 -4.36 -3.78
C SER A 48 9.34 -4.83 -3.37
N ASN A 49 9.46 -5.51 -2.22
CA ASN A 49 10.74 -6.08 -1.76
C ASN A 49 11.18 -7.29 -2.59
N GLN A 50 10.23 -8.03 -3.17
CA GLN A 50 10.51 -9.12 -4.12
C GLN A 50 10.84 -8.63 -5.55
N GLY A 51 10.74 -7.33 -5.85
CA GLY A 51 10.85 -6.82 -7.22
C GLY A 51 9.63 -7.12 -8.11
N LYS A 52 8.53 -7.60 -7.51
CA LYS A 52 7.25 -7.85 -8.18
C LYS A 52 6.44 -6.55 -8.27
N HIS A 53 6.90 -5.66 -9.13
CA HIS A 53 6.45 -4.27 -9.15
C HIS A 53 4.98 -4.11 -9.53
N GLU A 54 4.48 -4.87 -10.51
CA GLU A 54 3.09 -4.74 -10.95
C GLU A 54 2.10 -5.28 -9.91
N GLU A 55 2.45 -6.37 -9.21
CA GLU A 55 1.69 -6.87 -8.08
C GLU A 55 1.70 -5.86 -6.91
N ALA A 56 2.84 -5.23 -6.65
CA ALA A 56 2.94 -4.19 -5.63
C ALA A 56 2.04 -2.98 -5.95
N ILE A 57 2.07 -2.49 -7.20
CA ILE A 57 1.21 -1.40 -7.67
C ILE A 57 -0.26 -1.76 -7.47
N SER A 58 -0.68 -2.95 -7.93
CA SER A 58 -2.08 -3.39 -7.79
C SER A 58 -2.55 -3.41 -6.33
N MET A 59 -1.70 -3.85 -5.41
CA MET A 59 -2.02 -3.85 -3.97
C MET A 59 -2.08 -2.43 -3.40
N TYR A 60 -1.13 -1.56 -3.74
CA TYR A 60 -1.13 -0.17 -3.27
C TYR A 60 -2.32 0.62 -3.81
N GLU A 61 -2.74 0.40 -5.06
CA GLU A 61 -3.94 1.03 -5.63
C GLU A 61 -5.23 0.60 -4.92
N LYS A 62 -5.35 -0.69 -4.58
CA LYS A 62 -6.48 -1.19 -3.78
C LYS A 62 -6.51 -0.55 -2.39
N SER A 63 -5.35 -0.43 -1.75
CA SER A 63 -5.20 0.27 -0.48
C SER A 63 -5.60 1.74 -0.60
N LEU A 64 -5.05 2.45 -1.59
CA LEU A 64 -5.32 3.86 -1.87
C LEU A 64 -6.81 4.14 -2.08
N LYS A 65 -7.50 3.29 -2.85
CA LYS A 65 -8.93 3.42 -3.12
C LYS A 65 -9.75 3.36 -1.83
N ILE A 66 -9.48 2.38 -0.97
CA ILE A 66 -10.20 2.22 0.30
C ILE A 66 -9.88 3.38 1.23
N THR A 67 -8.59 3.68 1.44
CA THR A 67 -8.15 4.76 2.32
C THR A 67 -8.76 6.10 1.91
N SER A 68 -8.76 6.42 0.61
CA SER A 68 -9.37 7.64 0.08
C SER A 68 -10.88 7.70 0.32
N SER A 69 -11.57 6.57 0.14
CA SER A 69 -13.02 6.50 0.34
C SER A 69 -13.44 6.65 1.80
N VAL A 70 -12.60 6.21 2.74
CA VAL A 70 -12.96 6.11 4.17
C VAL A 70 -12.48 7.33 4.95
N LEU A 71 -11.25 7.78 4.67
CA LEU A 71 -10.59 8.84 5.42
C LEU A 71 -10.60 10.18 4.66
N GLY A 72 -10.99 10.17 3.39
CA GLY A 72 -10.97 11.32 2.51
C GLY A 72 -9.63 11.48 1.77
N HIS A 73 -9.69 12.12 0.60
CA HIS A 73 -8.55 12.26 -0.31
C HIS A 73 -7.36 13.05 0.24
N ASN A 74 -7.59 13.87 1.27
CA ASN A 74 -6.53 14.65 1.91
C ASN A 74 -5.97 13.94 3.15
N HIS A 75 -6.33 12.70 3.48
CA HIS A 75 -5.79 12.07 4.69
C HIS A 75 -4.29 11.73 4.54
N PRO A 76 -3.45 11.85 5.59
CA PRO A 76 -2.03 11.48 5.54
C PRO A 76 -1.76 10.05 5.06
N ASP A 77 -2.67 9.11 5.31
CA ASP A 77 -2.55 7.74 4.81
C ASP A 77 -2.69 7.63 3.29
N VAL A 78 -3.48 8.51 2.66
CA VAL A 78 -3.57 8.61 1.20
C VAL A 78 -2.23 9.10 0.63
N ALA A 79 -1.61 10.08 1.29
CA ALA A 79 -0.27 10.54 0.91
C ALA A 79 0.75 9.40 0.99
N ARG A 80 0.73 8.62 2.07
CA ARG A 80 1.61 7.44 2.23
C ARG A 80 1.40 6.42 1.10
N SER A 81 0.17 6.13 0.71
CA SER A 81 -0.12 5.23 -0.42
C SER A 81 0.45 5.77 -1.74
N TYR A 82 0.34 7.07 -2.01
CA TYR A 82 0.99 7.69 -3.18
C TYR A 82 2.51 7.59 -3.10
N ASN A 83 3.11 7.85 -1.94
CA ASN A 83 4.56 7.70 -1.77
C ASN A 83 5.01 6.25 -2.08
N ASN A 84 4.28 5.25 -1.59
CA ASN A 84 4.58 3.85 -1.87
C ASN A 84 4.50 3.50 -3.37
N LEU A 85 3.49 4.04 -4.08
CA LEU A 85 3.42 3.90 -5.55
C LEU A 85 4.61 4.58 -6.24
N GLY A 86 4.98 5.78 -5.81
CA GLY A 86 6.15 6.49 -6.32
C GLY A 86 7.43 5.67 -6.18
N ASN A 87 7.64 5.06 -5.01
CA ASN A 87 8.80 4.20 -4.75
C ASN A 87 8.83 2.98 -5.69
N VAL A 88 7.67 2.40 -6.02
CA VAL A 88 7.62 1.26 -6.94
C VAL A 88 7.93 1.68 -8.37
N TYR A 89 7.36 2.79 -8.84
CA TYR A 89 7.65 3.33 -10.17
C TYR A 89 9.12 3.73 -10.32
N ASP A 90 9.72 4.33 -9.30
CA ASP A 90 11.14 4.71 -9.33
C ASP A 90 12.05 3.48 -9.44
N LYS A 91 11.76 2.41 -8.69
CA LYS A 91 12.46 1.12 -8.82
C LYS A 91 12.34 0.50 -10.21
N GLN A 92 11.26 0.79 -10.96
CA GLN A 92 11.09 0.38 -12.35
C GLN A 92 11.80 1.29 -13.36
N GLY A 93 12.41 2.40 -12.95
CA GLY A 93 12.95 3.43 -13.84
C GLY A 93 11.88 4.31 -14.48
N LYS A 94 10.62 4.21 -14.04
CA LYS A 94 9.47 5.00 -14.50
C LYS A 94 9.42 6.32 -13.74
N HIS A 95 10.42 7.17 -13.98
CA HIS A 95 10.65 8.36 -13.17
C HIS A 95 9.53 9.41 -13.28
N GLU A 96 8.89 9.54 -14.46
CA GLU A 96 7.79 10.49 -14.64
C GLU A 96 6.57 10.10 -13.78
N GLU A 97 6.21 8.81 -13.79
CA GLU A 97 5.15 8.28 -12.94
C GLU A 97 5.50 8.40 -11.45
N ALA A 98 6.76 8.13 -11.09
CA ALA A 98 7.23 8.28 -9.72
C ALA A 98 7.07 9.72 -9.22
N ILE A 99 7.54 10.70 -10.00
CA ILE A 99 7.41 12.14 -9.70
C ILE A 99 5.93 12.50 -9.52
N SER A 100 5.06 12.08 -10.44
CA SER A 100 3.63 12.36 -10.36
C SER A 100 3.00 11.84 -9.05
N MET A 101 3.41 10.65 -8.59
CA MET A 101 2.93 10.10 -7.33
C MET A 101 3.49 10.87 -6.12
N TYR A 102 4.78 11.21 -6.12
CA TYR A 102 5.38 11.99 -5.04
C TYR A 102 4.77 13.39 -4.91
N GLU A 103 4.47 14.06 -6.03
CA GLU A 103 3.80 15.36 -6.04
C GLU A 103 2.40 15.28 -5.41
N LYS A 104 1.64 14.22 -5.73
CA LYS A 104 0.32 13.97 -5.09
C LYS A 104 0.46 13.77 -3.58
N SER A 105 1.43 12.96 -3.15
CA SER A 105 1.73 12.77 -1.73
C SER A 105 2.08 14.10 -1.04
N PHE A 106 2.99 14.86 -1.63
CA PHE A 106 3.48 16.12 -1.08
C PHE A 106 2.36 17.17 -0.97
N LYS A 107 1.51 17.29 -2.00
CA LYS A 107 0.36 18.19 -1.98
C LYS A 107 -0.61 17.88 -0.83
N ILE A 108 -0.86 16.61 -0.56
CA ILE A 108 -1.71 16.19 0.57
C ILE A 108 -1.05 16.56 1.90
N GLN A 109 0.25 16.28 2.06
CA GLN A 109 0.98 16.62 3.29
C GLN A 109 0.96 18.14 3.56
N LEU A 110 1.15 18.97 2.54
CA LEU A 110 1.05 20.43 2.68
C LEU A 110 -0.36 20.92 3.04
N SER A 111 -1.39 20.16 2.67
CA SER A 111 -2.79 20.52 2.94
C SER A 111 -3.24 20.15 4.36
N ASN A 112 -2.42 19.44 5.14
CA ASN A 112 -2.67 19.08 6.54
C ASN A 112 -1.46 19.49 7.41
N PRO A 113 -1.33 20.79 7.73
CA PRO A 113 -0.25 21.31 8.57
C PRO A 113 -0.34 20.87 10.03
#